data_AF-A0A2U0TD13-F1
#
_entry.id   AF-A0A2U0TD13-F1
#
_cell.length_a   1.000
_cell.length_b   1.000
_cell.length_c   1.000
_cell.angle_alpha   90.00
_cell.angle_beta   90.00
_cell.angle_gamma   90.00
#
_symmetry.space_group_name_H-M   'P 1'
#
loop_
_entity.id
_entity.type
_entity.pdbx_description
1 polymer ?
#
loop_
_entity_poly.entity_id
_entity_poly.type
_entity_poly.pdbx_seq_one_letter_code
_entity_poly.pdbx_strand_id
1 'polypeptide(L)'
;MNNLIFTPKDNNPKSNLEQFINFSKNQLTTFGSDCWENNQWKTTFSIYPVQVRFSTERIKSTAYKYEPLAAPFIEFAKAYIRYTYSLNPIRNLARHTESLRIVEMALYNIKGKADILQLDYLVIHEVENIV
;
A
#
# COMPACT_ATOMS: atom_id res chain seq x y z
N MET A 1 0.61 22.07 -6.49
CA MET A 1 -0.85 22.15 -6.23
C MET A 1 -1.21 21.09 -5.21
N ASN A 2 -1.76 21.48 -4.06
CA ASN A 2 -2.23 20.55 -3.03
C ASN A 2 -3.54 19.91 -3.48
N ASN A 3 -3.47 18.83 -4.24
CA ASN A 3 -4.64 18.03 -4.60
C ASN A 3 -4.98 17.06 -3.46
N LEU A 4 -5.03 17.49 -2.20
CA LEU A 4 -5.38 16.58 -1.10
C LEU A 4 -6.85 16.17 -1.24
N ILE A 5 -7.14 14.87 -1.42
CA ILE A 5 -8.53 14.36 -1.53
C ILE A 5 -9.01 13.75 -0.20
N PHE A 6 -8.10 13.45 0.75
CA PHE A 6 -8.45 12.98 2.10
C PHE A 6 -7.88 13.90 3.18
N THR A 7 -8.72 14.31 4.13
CA THR A 7 -8.31 15.10 5.30
C THR A 7 -8.60 14.30 6.58
N PRO A 8 -7.61 14.07 7.46
CA PRO A 8 -7.82 13.47 8.78
C PRO A 8 -8.83 14.27 9.62
N LYS A 9 -9.67 13.59 10.40
CA LYS A 9 -10.75 14.25 11.15
C LYS A 9 -10.45 14.51 12.62
N ASP A 10 -9.62 13.67 13.23
CA ASP A 10 -9.34 13.71 14.67
C ASP A 10 -7.84 13.45 14.94
N ASN A 11 -7.43 13.55 16.20
CA ASN A 11 -6.05 13.23 16.62
C ASN A 11 -5.89 11.73 17.01
N ASN A 12 -6.68 10.84 16.41
CA ASN A 12 -6.63 9.40 16.66
C ASN A 12 -6.07 8.67 15.42
N PRO A 13 -4.82 8.17 15.47
CA PRO A 13 -4.20 7.50 14.32
C PRO A 13 -4.99 6.28 13.80
N LYS A 14 -5.61 5.52 14.70
CA LYS A 14 -6.41 4.34 14.33
C LYS A 14 -7.68 4.73 13.58
N SER A 15 -8.44 5.69 14.12
CA SER A 15 -9.64 6.24 13.47
C SER A 15 -9.32 6.82 12.10
N ASN A 16 -8.23 7.59 11.99
CA ASN A 16 -7.80 8.17 10.71
C ASN A 16 -7.38 7.10 9.70
N LEU A 17 -6.69 6.04 10.12
CA LEU A 17 -6.32 4.93 9.25
C LEU A 17 -7.56 4.20 8.71
N GLU A 18 -8.51 3.86 9.59
CA GLU A 18 -9.76 3.21 9.20
C GLU A 18 -10.55 4.07 8.20
N GLN A 19 -10.63 5.38 8.46
CA GLN A 19 -11.29 6.32 7.55
C GLN A 19 -10.56 6.46 6.22
N PHE A 20 -9.23 6.49 6.22
CA PHE A 20 -8.43 6.56 4.99
C PHE A 20 -8.60 5.31 4.12
N ILE A 21 -8.59 4.13 4.73
CA ILE A 21 -8.84 2.86 4.04
C ILE A 21 -10.27 2.84 3.48
N ASN A 22 -11.26 3.19 4.29
CA ASN A 22 -12.66 3.24 3.87
C ASN A 22 -12.89 4.24 2.72
N PHE A 23 -12.29 5.42 2.81
CA PHE A 23 -12.33 6.43 1.75
C PHE A 23 -11.73 5.87 0.45
N SER A 24 -10.53 5.31 0.51
CA SER A 24 -9.84 4.77 -0.67
C SER A 24 -10.57 3.56 -1.27
N LYS A 25 -11.18 2.71 -0.44
CA LYS A 25 -11.96 1.54 -0.90
C LYS A 25 -13.26 1.95 -1.59
N ASN A 26 -14.01 2.87 -0.98
CA ASN A 26 -15.42 3.08 -1.32
C ASN A 26 -15.69 4.36 -2.12
N GLN A 27 -14.78 5.35 -2.11
CA GLN A 27 -14.96 6.63 -2.82
C GLN A 27 -14.09 6.75 -4.07
N LEU A 28 -13.03 5.94 -4.19
CA LEU A 28 -12.14 5.95 -5.35
C LEU A 28 -12.37 4.71 -6.23
N THR A 29 -12.47 4.92 -7.54
CA THR A 29 -12.76 3.85 -8.53
C THR A 29 -11.52 3.42 -9.33
N THR A 30 -10.35 4.03 -9.07
CA THR A 30 -9.09 3.68 -9.72
C THR A 30 -8.77 2.18 -9.55
N PHE A 31 -8.33 1.56 -10.64
CA PHE A 31 -8.14 0.09 -10.81
C PHE A 31 -9.41 -0.76 -10.89
N GLY A 32 -10.60 -0.15 -10.86
CA GLY A 32 -11.89 -0.86 -10.88
C GLY A 32 -12.49 -1.01 -9.49
N SER A 33 -13.83 -1.04 -9.41
CA SER A 33 -14.57 -1.13 -8.14
C SER A 33 -14.42 -2.49 -7.45
N ASP A 34 -14.23 -3.55 -8.24
CA ASP A 34 -14.10 -4.94 -7.81
C ASP A 34 -12.65 -5.36 -7.49
N CYS A 35 -11.66 -4.49 -7.76
CA CYS A 35 -10.26 -4.88 -7.62
C CYS A 35 -9.85 -5.14 -6.16
N TRP A 36 -10.54 -4.55 -5.17
CA TRP A 36 -10.10 -4.52 -3.77
C TRP A 36 -9.83 -5.90 -3.17
N GLU A 37 -10.68 -6.88 -3.47
CA GLU A 37 -10.57 -8.24 -2.92
C GLU A 37 -9.40 -9.04 -3.56
N ASN A 38 -8.84 -8.54 -4.67
CA ASN A 38 -7.69 -9.12 -5.34
C ASN A 38 -6.36 -8.52 -4.84
N ASN A 39 -5.29 -9.30 -4.89
CA ASN A 39 -3.93 -8.87 -4.55
C ASN A 39 -3.06 -8.53 -5.77
N GLN A 40 -3.67 -8.54 -6.96
CA GLN A 40 -3.07 -8.04 -8.18
C GLN A 40 -4.09 -7.16 -8.91
N TRP A 41 -3.75 -5.89 -9.11
CA TRP A 41 -4.60 -4.94 -9.82
C TRP A 41 -3.98 -4.57 -11.16
N LYS A 42 -4.84 -4.27 -12.13
CA LYS A 42 -4.47 -3.88 -13.48
C LYS A 42 -5.33 -2.71 -13.94
N THR A 43 -4.75 -1.79 -14.68
CA THR A 43 -5.45 -0.70 -15.36
C THR A 43 -4.61 -0.24 -16.56
N THR A 44 -5.00 0.84 -17.21
CA THR A 44 -4.22 1.48 -18.26
C THR A 44 -3.95 2.94 -17.90
N PHE A 45 -2.75 3.41 -18.24
CA PHE A 45 -2.40 4.83 -18.26
C PHE A 45 -2.13 5.22 -19.70
N SER A 46 -3.11 5.91 -20.33
CA SER A 46 -3.13 6.08 -21.78
C SER A 46 -3.06 4.69 -22.47
N ILE A 47 -2.05 4.45 -23.31
CA ILE A 47 -1.82 3.17 -23.98
C ILE A 47 -1.01 2.16 -23.16
N TYR A 48 -0.49 2.55 -21.99
CA TYR A 48 0.42 1.71 -21.22
C TYR A 48 -0.33 0.87 -20.19
N PRO A 49 -0.10 -0.45 -20.14
CA PRO A 49 -0.63 -1.26 -19.05
C PRO A 49 0.05 -0.88 -17.75
N VAL A 50 -0.74 -0.69 -16.70
CA VAL A 50 -0.27 -0.50 -15.33
C VAL A 50 -0.72 -1.70 -14.51
N GLN A 51 0.21 -2.26 -13.74
CA GLN A 51 -0.09 -3.34 -12.82
C GLN A 51 0.56 -3.09 -11.47
N VAL A 52 -0.09 -3.56 -10.42
CA VAL A 52 0.46 -3.62 -9.07
C VAL A 52 0.14 -4.99 -8.48
N ARG A 53 1.12 -5.58 -7.79
CA ARG A 53 0.98 -6.84 -7.06
C ARG A 53 1.37 -6.61 -5.60
N PHE A 54 0.40 -6.78 -4.71
CA PHE A 54 0.55 -6.63 -3.27
C PHE A 54 1.12 -7.91 -2.67
N SER A 55 2.36 -8.23 -3.02
CA SER A 55 3.10 -9.39 -2.48
C SER A 55 4.16 -8.95 -1.49
N THR A 56 4.43 -9.80 -0.49
CA THR A 56 5.57 -9.63 0.42
C THR A 56 6.88 -10.07 -0.24
N GLU A 57 8.00 -9.51 0.22
CA GLU A 57 9.36 -9.98 -0.10
C GLU A 57 9.93 -10.89 1.01
N ARG A 58 9.22 -11.07 2.13
CA ARG A 58 9.60 -12.03 3.18
C ARG A 58 9.59 -13.48 2.69
N ILE A 59 8.88 -13.75 1.58
CA ILE A 59 8.74 -15.06 0.97
C ILE A 59 9.04 -14.91 -0.53
N LYS A 60 9.95 -15.75 -1.04
CA LYS A 60 10.33 -15.74 -2.47
C LYS A 60 9.10 -15.87 -3.37
N SER A 61 8.94 -14.94 -4.29
CA SER A 61 7.86 -14.93 -5.28
C SER A 61 8.36 -15.33 -6.67
N THR A 62 7.42 -15.79 -7.50
CA THR A 62 7.63 -16.05 -8.93
C THR A 62 6.56 -15.33 -9.75
N ALA A 63 6.60 -15.49 -11.07
CA ALA A 63 5.54 -15.00 -11.94
C ALA A 63 4.16 -15.57 -11.57
N TYR A 64 4.11 -16.82 -11.10
CA TYR A 64 2.87 -17.60 -10.90
C TYR A 64 2.47 -17.77 -9.43
N LYS A 65 3.42 -17.68 -8.50
CA LYS A 65 3.18 -17.88 -7.07
C LYS A 65 3.77 -16.71 -6.28
N TYR A 66 2.97 -16.14 -5.39
CA TYR A 66 3.42 -15.12 -4.45
C TYR A 66 2.56 -15.20 -3.19
N GLU A 67 3.11 -14.74 -2.08
CA GLU A 67 2.35 -14.53 -0.85
C GLU A 67 1.95 -13.05 -0.76
N PRO A 68 0.71 -12.73 -0.36
CA PRO A 68 0.29 -11.35 -0.17
C PRO A 68 1.10 -10.64 0.92
N LEU A 69 1.07 -9.30 0.93
CA LEU A 69 1.49 -8.54 2.11
C LEU A 69 0.69 -9.00 3.34
N ALA A 70 1.31 -9.04 4.52
CA ALA A 70 0.61 -9.48 5.72
C ALA A 70 -0.50 -8.50 6.13
N ALA A 71 -1.58 -9.07 6.69
CA ALA A 71 -2.59 -8.29 7.39
C ALA A 71 -2.08 -7.84 8.78
N PRO A 72 -2.49 -6.66 9.28
CA PRO A 72 -3.40 -5.70 8.65
C PRO A 72 -2.77 -4.77 7.58
N PHE A 73 -1.44 -4.77 7.41
CA PHE A 73 -0.74 -3.82 6.53
C PHE A 73 -1.23 -3.79 5.07
N ILE A 74 -1.64 -4.93 4.50
CA ILE A 74 -2.12 -4.99 3.11
C ILE A 74 -3.27 -4.03 2.80
N GLU A 75 -4.17 -3.79 3.75
CA GLU A 75 -5.31 -2.86 3.54
C GLU A 75 -4.83 -1.41 3.44
N PHE A 76 -3.83 -1.03 4.25
CA PHE A 76 -3.15 0.26 4.12
C PHE A 76 -2.41 0.37 2.79
N ALA A 77 -1.68 -0.66 2.38
CA ALA A 77 -0.94 -0.67 1.12
C ALA A 77 -1.87 -0.48 -0.10
N LYS A 78 -3.01 -1.19 -0.12
CA LYS A 78 -4.07 -1.04 -1.13
C LYS A 78 -4.63 0.37 -1.15
N ALA A 79 -4.96 0.92 0.02
CA ALA A 79 -5.45 2.30 0.15
C ALA A 79 -4.43 3.31 -0.38
N TYR A 80 -3.17 3.20 0.03
CA TYR A 80 -2.07 4.07 -0.39
C TYR A 80 -1.88 4.08 -1.91
N ILE A 81 -1.83 2.89 -2.54
CA ILE A 81 -1.65 2.79 -3.99
C ILE A 81 -2.83 3.39 -4.74
N ARG A 82 -4.07 3.07 -4.34
CA ARG A 82 -5.26 3.62 -5.01
C ARG A 82 -5.32 5.13 -4.85
N TYR A 83 -5.15 5.65 -3.64
CA TYR A 83 -5.12 7.08 -3.35
C TYR A 83 -4.05 7.82 -4.15
N THR A 84 -2.80 7.35 -4.10
CA THR A 84 -1.67 7.98 -4.79
C THR A 84 -1.88 8.00 -6.30
N TYR A 85 -2.39 6.91 -6.87
CA TYR A 85 -2.64 6.85 -8.31
C TYR A 85 -3.86 7.69 -8.71
N SER A 86 -4.90 7.79 -7.88
CA SER A 86 -6.03 8.71 -8.13
C SER A 86 -5.59 10.18 -8.15
N LEU A 87 -4.59 10.54 -7.34
CA LEU A 87 -4.01 11.88 -7.30
C LEU A 87 -3.16 12.21 -8.52
N ASN A 88 -2.27 11.29 -8.86
CA ASN A 88 -1.29 11.47 -9.91
C ASN A 88 -1.04 10.13 -10.61
N PRO A 89 -1.86 9.81 -11.63
CA PRO A 89 -1.68 8.58 -12.40
C PRO A 89 -0.29 8.54 -13.05
N ILE A 90 0.43 7.43 -12.85
CA ILE A 90 1.78 7.22 -13.38
C ILE A 90 1.91 5.88 -14.08
N ARG A 91 2.82 5.78 -15.05
CA ARG A 91 3.01 4.55 -15.84
C ARG A 91 3.54 3.36 -15.01
N ASN A 92 4.28 3.61 -13.94
CA ASN A 92 4.99 2.56 -13.20
C ASN A 92 4.91 2.77 -11.68
N LEU A 93 4.43 1.76 -10.96
CA LEU A 93 4.29 1.74 -9.50
C LEU A 93 5.37 0.90 -8.79
N ALA A 94 6.43 0.47 -9.49
CA ALA A 94 7.48 -0.38 -8.94
C ALA A 94 8.09 0.21 -7.66
N ARG A 95 8.54 1.47 -7.71
CA ARG A 95 9.11 2.17 -6.55
C ARG A 95 8.14 2.26 -5.37
N HIS A 96 6.85 2.52 -5.63
CA HIS A 96 5.84 2.59 -4.57
C HIS A 96 5.61 1.23 -3.92
N THR A 97 5.57 0.17 -4.74
CA THR A 97 5.35 -1.20 -4.28
C THR A 97 6.57 -1.72 -3.52
N GLU A 98 7.77 -1.42 -3.99
CA GLU A 98 9.04 -1.73 -3.34
C GLU A 98 9.14 -1.07 -1.96
N SER A 99 8.86 0.24 -1.85
CA SER A 99 8.83 0.92 -0.55
C SER A 99 7.83 0.30 0.41
N LEU A 100 6.62 -0.07 -0.05
CA LEU A 100 5.62 -0.75 0.78
C LEU A 100 6.11 -2.12 1.28
N ARG A 101 6.80 -2.88 0.43
CA ARG A 101 7.37 -4.20 0.78
C ARG A 101 8.46 -4.07 1.84
N ILE A 102 9.33 -3.08 1.70
CA ILE A 102 10.42 -2.84 2.66
C ILE A 102 9.84 -2.41 4.02
N VAL A 103 8.82 -1.54 4.04
CA VAL A 103 8.12 -1.15 5.28
C VAL A 103 7.42 -2.36 5.92
N GLU A 104 6.79 -3.23 5.12
CA GLU A 104 6.17 -4.46 5.63
C GLU A 104 7.19 -5.40 6.28
N MET A 105 8.35 -5.58 5.65
CA MET A 105 9.47 -6.34 6.19
C MET A 105 9.98 -5.75 7.50
N ALA A 106 10.26 -4.45 7.53
CA ALA A 106 10.78 -3.76 8.71
C ALA A 106 9.81 -3.85 9.90
N LEU A 107 8.50 -3.65 9.65
CA LEU A 107 7.47 -3.84 10.67
C LEU A 107 7.49 -5.27 11.22
N TYR A 108 7.57 -6.26 10.33
CA TYR A 108 7.61 -7.65 10.75
C TYR A 108 8.88 -8.00 11.55
N ASN A 109 10.04 -7.51 11.11
CA ASN A 109 11.33 -7.74 11.78
C ASN A 109 11.35 -7.15 13.20
N ILE A 110 10.85 -5.93 13.37
CA ILE A 110 10.94 -5.21 14.65
C ILE A 110 9.76 -5.50 15.58
N LYS A 111 8.55 -5.70 15.03
CA LYS A 111 7.32 -5.81 15.83
C LYS A 111 6.71 -7.20 15.82
N GLY A 112 7.21 -8.12 14.99
CA GLY A 112 6.65 -9.46 14.81
C GLY A 112 5.32 -9.49 14.06
N LYS A 113 4.80 -8.33 13.62
CA LYS A 113 3.58 -8.22 12.81
C LYS A 113 3.67 -7.01 11.88
N ALA A 114 3.00 -7.09 10.73
CA ALA A 114 2.90 -6.00 9.78
C ALA A 114 1.68 -5.12 10.11
N ASP A 115 1.86 -4.15 11.00
CA ASP A 115 0.82 -3.20 11.40
C ASP A 115 1.34 -1.76 11.30
N ILE A 116 0.79 -0.98 10.37
CA ILE A 116 1.26 0.39 10.09
C ILE A 116 1.11 1.32 11.30
N LEU A 117 0.20 1.04 12.23
CA LEU A 117 0.06 1.82 13.47
C LEU A 117 1.24 1.62 14.43
N GLN A 118 2.12 0.66 14.18
CA GLN A 118 3.34 0.42 14.93
C GLN A 118 4.59 0.98 14.26
N LEU A 119 4.43 1.78 13.20
CA LEU A 119 5.53 2.53 12.60
C LEU A 119 6.07 3.52 13.63
N ASP A 120 7.31 3.31 14.03
CA ASP A 120 8.08 4.20 14.91
C ASP A 120 9.53 4.29 14.43
N TYR A 121 10.37 5.00 15.19
CA TYR A 121 11.76 5.23 14.80
C TYR A 121 12.55 3.93 14.62
N LEU A 122 12.26 2.86 15.38
CA LEU A 122 12.97 1.58 15.26
C LEU A 122 12.63 0.89 13.94
N VAL A 123 11.37 0.98 13.53
CA VAL A 123 10.94 0.45 12.23
C VAL A 123 11.55 1.25 11.08
N ILE A 124 11.61 2.58 11.20
CA ILE A 124 12.24 3.44 10.18
C ILE A 124 13.73 3.14 10.06
N HIS A 125 14.44 3.01 11.18
CA HIS A 125 15.84 2.61 11.19
C HIS A 125 16.05 1.23 10.55
N GLU A 126 15.13 0.29 10.76
CA GLU A 126 15.19 -1.02 10.10
C GLU A 126 14.97 -0.93 8.58
N VAL A 127 14.11 -0.02 8.10
CA VAL A 127 13.98 0.25 6.65
C VAL A 127 15.32 0.66 6.06
N GLU A 128 16.08 1.51 6.74
CA GLU A 128 17.41 1.96 6.30
C GLU A 128 18.43 0.81 6.25
N ASN A 129 18.29 -0.22 7.09
CA ASN A 129 19.16 -1.40 7.08
C ASN A 129 18.82 -2.42 5.98
N ILE A 130 17.58 -2.43 5.49
CA ILE A 130 17.12 -3.36 4.44
C ILE A 130 17.55 -2.90 3.05
N VAL A 131 17.67 -1.58 2.84
CA VAL A 131 17.95 -0.94 1.53
C VAL A 131 19.43 -1.01 1.15
#